data_AF-A0A2V8R3E2-F1
#
_entry.id   AF-A0A2V8R3E2-F1
#
_cell.length_a   1.000
_cell.length_b   1.000
_cell.length_c   1.000
_cell.angle_alpha   90.00
_cell.angle_beta   90.00
_cell.angle_gamma   90.00
#
_symmetry.space_group_name_H-M   'P 1'
#
loop_
_entity.id
_entity.type
_entity.pdbx_description
1 polymer ?
#
loop_
_entity_poly.entity_id
_entity_poly.type
_entity_poly.pdbx_seq_one_letter_code
_entity_poly.pdbx_strand_id
1 'polypeptide(L)'
;QRDIRRGDIIVFKYPSKINTSDEIVQYKTLFIKRVVGLPGETVQVKGANVLIDGKPLPEYRVTALDVRESEKAELKKLVRTKGSPDEPYTVYYSPETIESSARGMPSVSTEFRYAVNSPYKIPADSYFVMGDNRDNSADSRVWGPVPRDLVVGRAMFVIWSYDESAPHSQAPLPFNFIADFLHNTRWGRFGTLLR
;
A
#
# COMPACT_ATOMS: atom_id res chain seq x y z
N GLN A 1 3.39 -16.25 -17.00
CA GLN A 1 3.09 -15.00 -16.28
C GLN A 1 4.33 -14.11 -16.39
N ARG A 2 4.20 -12.82 -16.72
CA ARG A 2 5.36 -11.90 -16.85
C ARG A 2 6.03 -11.73 -15.48
N ASP A 3 7.35 -11.62 -15.46
CA ASP A 3 8.10 -11.42 -14.20
C ASP A 3 7.68 -10.15 -13.46
N ILE A 4 7.50 -10.30 -12.15
CA ILE A 4 7.21 -9.21 -11.21
C ILE A 4 8.51 -8.48 -10.92
N ARG A 5 8.46 -7.16 -11.00
CA ARG A 5 9.59 -6.24 -10.82
C ARG A 5 9.34 -5.35 -9.62
N ARG A 6 10.42 -4.78 -9.08
CA ARG A 6 10.30 -3.75 -8.04
C ARG A 6 9.48 -2.58 -8.58
N GLY A 7 8.59 -2.05 -7.76
CA GLY A 7 7.66 -0.99 -8.13
C GLY A 7 6.35 -1.49 -8.73
N ASP A 8 6.25 -2.75 -9.17
CA ASP A 8 4.98 -3.30 -9.62
C ASP A 8 3.95 -3.29 -8.49
N ILE A 9 2.70 -2.96 -8.83
CA ILE A 9 1.56 -3.15 -7.94
C ILE A 9 0.99 -4.54 -8.20
N ILE A 10 0.86 -5.34 -7.14
CA ILE A 10 0.35 -6.70 -7.23
C ILE A 10 -0.90 -6.88 -6.38
N VAL A 11 -1.77 -7.75 -6.88
CA VAL A 11 -2.95 -8.25 -6.19
C VAL A 11 -2.63 -9.64 -5.66
N PHE A 12 -2.81 -9.88 -4.37
CA PHE A 12 -2.48 -11.14 -3.73
C PHE A 12 -3.47 -11.48 -2.62
N LYS A 13 -3.54 -12.76 -2.28
CA LYS A 13 -4.31 -13.25 -1.15
C LYS A 13 -3.56 -13.00 0.16
N TYR A 14 -4.28 -12.67 1.23
CA TYR A 14 -3.67 -12.42 2.54
C TYR A 14 -2.74 -13.58 2.98
N PRO A 15 -1.49 -13.31 3.42
CA PRO A 15 -0.47 -14.35 3.61
C PRO A 15 -0.55 -15.08 4.96
N SER A 16 -1.44 -14.69 5.87
CA SER A 16 -1.59 -15.38 7.16
C SER A 16 -2.87 -16.21 7.21
N LYS A 17 -2.77 -17.42 7.76
CA LYS A 17 -3.93 -18.23 8.15
C LYS A 17 -4.60 -17.53 9.33
N ILE A 18 -5.79 -16.97 9.12
CA ILE A 18 -6.63 -16.54 10.24
C ILE A 18 -7.21 -17.82 10.85
N ASN A 19 -6.66 -18.28 11.98
CA ASN A 19 -7.31 -19.29 12.81
C ASN A 19 -8.39 -18.59 13.65
N THR A 20 -9.54 -18.34 13.02
CA THR A 20 -10.78 -18.15 13.77
C THR A 20 -11.39 -19.54 13.92
N SER A 21 -11.48 -20.00 15.17
CA SER A 21 -12.18 -21.22 15.56
C SER A 21 -13.46 -21.41 14.73
N ASP A 22 -13.51 -22.52 14.00
CA ASP A 22 -14.66 -23.11 13.31
C ASP A 22 -15.14 -22.55 11.95
N GLU A 23 -14.40 -21.66 11.29
CA GLU A 23 -14.56 -21.47 9.82
C GLU A 23 -13.21 -21.32 9.13
N ILE A 24 -12.95 -22.14 8.11
CA ILE A 24 -11.86 -21.88 7.17
C ILE A 24 -12.23 -20.62 6.40
N VAL A 25 -11.81 -19.44 6.89
CA VAL A 25 -11.92 -18.18 6.16
C VAL A 25 -10.92 -18.22 5.00
N GLN A 26 -11.25 -19.00 3.98
CA GLN A 26 -10.47 -19.16 2.77
C GLN A 26 -10.37 -17.82 2.06
N TYR A 27 -9.21 -17.18 2.09
CA TYR A 27 -8.70 -16.32 1.01
C TYR A 27 -9.69 -15.31 0.37
N LYS A 28 -10.68 -14.78 1.11
CA LYS A 28 -11.72 -13.91 0.52
C LYS A 28 -11.21 -12.49 0.27
N THR A 29 -10.22 -12.04 1.04
CA THR A 29 -9.71 -10.67 0.93
C THR A 29 -8.47 -10.63 0.04
N LEU A 30 -8.61 -9.96 -1.09
CA LEU A 30 -7.48 -9.59 -1.95
C LEU A 30 -6.89 -8.28 -1.47
N PHE A 31 -5.56 -8.25 -1.38
CA PHE A 31 -4.80 -7.06 -1.04
C PHE A 31 -4.09 -6.53 -2.27
N ILE A 32 -3.98 -5.21 -2.34
CA ILE A 32 -3.24 -4.50 -3.38
C ILE A 32 -2.12 -3.75 -2.71
N LYS A 33 -0.87 -4.10 -3.03
CA LYS A 33 0.33 -3.45 -2.48
C LYS A 33 1.40 -3.35 -3.56
N ARG A 34 2.39 -2.50 -3.32
CA ARG A 34 3.54 -2.32 -4.21
C ARG A 34 4.68 -3.25 -3.79
N VAL A 35 5.32 -3.87 -4.77
CA VAL A 35 6.51 -4.68 -4.57
C VAL A 35 7.70 -3.78 -4.28
N VAL A 36 8.20 -3.88 -3.05
CA VAL A 36 9.35 -3.09 -2.57
C VAL A 36 10.62 -3.91 -2.60
N GLY A 37 10.57 -5.21 -2.26
CA GLY A 37 11.73 -6.11 -2.25
C GLY A 37 11.48 -7.37 -3.08
N LEU A 38 12.51 -7.81 -3.80
CA LEU A 38 12.50 -8.97 -4.67
C LEU A 38 13.09 -10.22 -3.97
N PRO A 39 12.81 -11.42 -4.49
CA PRO A 39 13.34 -12.64 -3.89
C PRO A 39 14.85 -12.62 -3.74
N GLY A 40 15.33 -13.04 -2.57
CA GLY A 40 16.76 -13.07 -2.25
C GLY A 40 17.38 -11.72 -1.90
N GLU A 41 16.66 -10.60 -1.95
CA GLU A 41 17.18 -9.31 -1.48
C GLU A 41 17.04 -9.15 0.03
N THR A 42 17.79 -8.22 0.59
CA THR A 42 17.64 -7.80 1.98
C THR A 42 16.91 -6.46 2.05
N VAL A 43 15.79 -6.39 2.79
CA VAL A 43 15.07 -5.15 3.02
C VAL A 43 15.33 -4.65 4.43
N GLN A 44 15.53 -3.34 4.58
CA GLN A 44 15.53 -2.68 5.88
C GLN A 44 14.76 -1.37 5.81
N VAL A 45 13.96 -1.07 6.82
CA VAL A 45 13.19 0.18 6.94
C VAL A 45 13.64 0.91 8.21
N LYS A 46 14.18 2.11 8.06
CA LYS A 46 14.63 2.98 9.16
C LYS A 46 13.91 4.31 9.10
N GLY A 47 12.90 4.49 9.96
CA GLY A 47 12.01 5.65 9.88
C GLY A 47 11.33 5.71 8.51
N ALA A 48 11.58 6.77 7.76
CA ALA A 48 11.05 6.96 6.40
C ALA A 48 11.98 6.44 5.27
N ASN A 49 13.15 5.87 5.62
CA ASN A 49 14.11 5.36 4.65
C ASN A 49 13.94 3.85 4.46
N VAL A 50 13.69 3.44 3.23
CA VAL A 50 13.72 2.04 2.81
C VAL A 50 15.08 1.75 2.17
N LEU A 51 15.71 0.64 2.53
CA LEU A 51 16.98 0.18 2.00
C LEU A 51 16.81 -1.22 1.41
N ILE A 52 17.41 -1.44 0.24
CA ILE A 52 17.52 -2.73 -0.43
C ILE A 52 19.00 -3.08 -0.55
N ASP A 53 19.39 -4.23 0.00
CA ASP A 53 20.79 -4.68 0.09
C ASP A 53 21.72 -3.59 0.65
N GLY A 54 21.22 -2.87 1.66
CA GLY A 54 21.93 -1.77 2.33
C GLY A 54 21.95 -0.44 1.57
N LYS A 55 21.39 -0.36 0.36
CA LYS A 55 21.34 0.86 -0.44
C LYS A 55 19.96 1.53 -0.34
N PRO A 56 19.88 2.87 -0.20
CA PRO A 56 18.59 3.57 -0.20
C PRO A 56 17.79 3.29 -1.46
N LEU A 57 16.51 2.95 -1.29
CA LEU A 57 15.55 2.85 -2.37
C LEU A 57 15.11 4.27 -2.78
N PRO A 58 15.28 4.69 -4.04
CA PRO A 58 14.79 5.98 -4.51
C PRO A 58 13.26 5.98 -4.57
N GLU A 59 12.63 6.94 -3.88
CA GLU A 59 11.17 7.04 -3.72
C GLU A 59 10.75 8.51 -3.62
N TYR A 60 9.72 8.89 -4.39
CA TYR A 60 9.20 10.24 -4.33
C TYR A 60 8.30 10.40 -3.11
N ARG A 61 8.79 11.09 -2.07
CA ARG A 61 8.11 11.21 -0.77
C ARG A 61 7.24 12.45 -0.69
N VAL A 62 5.99 12.25 -0.28
CA VAL A 62 5.04 13.33 0.02
C VAL A 62 4.64 13.23 1.48
N THR A 63 4.76 14.35 2.18
CA THR A 63 4.23 14.47 3.53
C THR A 63 2.74 14.81 3.46
N ALA A 64 1.90 13.97 4.06
CA ALA A 64 0.46 14.17 4.09
C ALA A 64 -0.09 13.91 5.49
N LEU A 65 -1.08 14.70 5.92
CA LEU A 65 -1.90 14.34 7.06
C LEU A 65 -3.11 13.56 6.56
N ASP A 66 -3.37 12.45 7.23
CA ASP A 66 -4.63 11.73 7.13
C ASP A 66 -5.67 12.48 7.97
N VAL A 67 -6.38 13.40 7.32
CA VAL A 67 -7.45 14.16 7.98
C VAL A 67 -8.69 13.28 7.96
N ARG A 68 -8.79 12.37 8.93
CA ARG A 68 -9.96 11.49 9.10
C ARG A 68 -11.28 12.25 9.36
N GLU A 69 -11.21 13.57 9.57
CA GLU A 69 -12.38 14.43 9.81
C GLU A 69 -13.15 14.84 8.55
N SER A 70 -12.56 14.78 7.34
CA SER A 70 -13.36 15.01 6.14
C SER A 70 -14.04 13.70 5.75
N GLU A 71 -15.35 13.74 5.52
CA GLU A 71 -16.14 12.58 5.09
C GLU A 71 -15.48 11.81 3.93
N LYS A 72 -14.64 12.48 3.11
CA LYS A 72 -13.88 11.91 2.00
C LYS A 72 -12.52 11.35 2.41
N ALA A 73 -12.18 10.14 1.93
CA ALA A 73 -10.86 9.51 2.03
C ALA A 73 -9.79 10.25 1.18
N GLU A 74 -9.53 11.52 1.50
CA GLU A 74 -8.59 12.38 0.81
C GLU A 74 -7.45 12.80 1.76
N LEU A 75 -6.22 12.48 1.36
CA LEU A 75 -5.03 12.92 2.08
C LEU A 75 -4.84 14.43 1.89
N LYS A 76 -4.82 15.20 2.99
CA LYS A 76 -4.38 16.60 2.95
C LYS A 76 -2.87 16.61 2.80
N LYS A 77 -2.38 16.83 1.57
CA LYS A 77 -0.95 16.92 1.26
C LYS A 77 -0.40 18.23 1.84
N LEU A 78 0.61 18.15 2.71
CA LEU A 78 1.09 19.32 3.45
C LEU A 78 2.42 19.82 2.93
N VAL A 79 3.32 18.92 2.55
CA VAL A 79 4.63 19.28 2.02
C VAL A 79 5.05 18.23 1.00
N ARG A 80 5.41 18.67 -0.21
CA ARG A 80 6.16 17.83 -1.14
C ARG A 80 7.63 17.90 -0.73
N THR A 81 8.21 16.80 -0.28
CA THR A 81 9.66 16.74 -0.11
C THR A 81 10.32 16.22 -1.39
N LYS A 82 11.59 16.57 -1.53
CA LYS A 82 12.43 16.37 -2.70
C LYS A 82 12.41 14.90 -3.16
N GLY A 83 12.06 14.67 -4.41
CA GLY A 83 12.30 13.43 -5.14
C GLY A 83 12.55 13.76 -6.61
N SER A 84 13.29 12.91 -7.31
CA SER A 84 13.58 13.11 -8.73
C SER A 84 12.33 12.76 -9.55
N PRO A 85 12.01 13.48 -10.64
CA PRO A 85 11.01 13.06 -11.63
C PRO A 85 11.22 11.64 -12.19
N ASP A 86 12.43 11.09 -12.03
CA ASP A 86 12.81 9.75 -12.47
C ASP A 86 12.43 8.63 -11.48
N GLU A 87 11.86 8.97 -10.32
CA GLU A 87 11.41 7.98 -9.35
C GLU A 87 10.06 7.36 -9.78
N PRO A 88 9.95 6.03 -9.82
CA PRO A 88 8.84 5.37 -10.51
C PRO A 88 7.48 5.55 -9.83
N TYR A 89 7.43 5.92 -8.55
CA TYR A 89 6.17 6.07 -7.81
C TYR A 89 6.27 7.01 -6.60
N THR A 90 5.10 7.51 -6.16
CA THR A 90 4.94 8.40 -5.00
C THR A 90 4.53 7.61 -3.75
N VAL A 91 5.15 7.93 -2.62
CA VAL A 91 4.85 7.36 -1.30
C VAL A 91 4.51 8.48 -0.32
N TYR A 92 3.68 8.17 0.67
CA TYR A 92 3.13 9.12 1.61
C TYR A 92 3.54 8.76 3.03
N TYR A 93 4.02 9.74 3.78
CA TYR A 93 4.35 9.66 5.20
C TYR A 93 3.67 10.80 5.97
N SER A 94 3.42 10.60 7.26
CA SER A 94 3.02 11.64 8.19
C SER A 94 4.18 12.59 8.48
N PRO A 95 3.91 13.85 8.86
CA PRO A 95 4.94 14.78 9.33
C PRO A 95 5.78 14.18 10.49
N GLU A 96 5.11 13.53 11.43
CA GLU A 96 5.75 12.91 12.61
C GLU A 96 6.77 11.83 12.23
N THR A 97 6.45 10.96 11.27
CA THR A 97 7.38 9.92 10.81
C THR A 97 8.60 10.53 10.13
N ILE A 98 8.41 11.59 9.32
CA ILE A 98 9.50 12.30 8.66
C ILE A 98 10.41 12.98 9.69
N GLU A 99 9.83 13.69 10.66
CA GLU A 99 10.57 14.38 11.72
C GLU A 99 11.34 13.39 12.61
N SER A 100 10.69 12.31 13.03
CA SER A 100 11.31 11.24 13.84
C SER A 100 12.46 10.59 13.07
N SER A 101 12.26 10.29 11.79
CA SER A 101 13.29 9.74 10.92
C SER A 101 14.48 10.69 10.75
N ALA A 102 14.25 12.01 10.66
CA ALA A 102 15.30 13.00 10.57
C ALA A 102 16.13 13.10 11.86
N ARG A 103 15.52 12.81 13.02
CA ARG A 103 16.20 12.70 14.32
C ARG A 103 16.86 11.34 14.56
N GLY A 104 16.79 10.41 13.61
CA GLY A 104 17.32 9.05 13.74
C GLY A 104 16.52 8.15 14.69
N MET A 105 15.28 8.54 15.01
CA MET A 105 14.39 7.75 15.86
C MET A 105 13.75 6.61 15.03
N PRO A 106 13.42 5.47 15.68
CA PRO A 106 12.80 4.32 15.01
C PRO A 106 11.39 4.64 14.49
N SER A 107 10.80 3.72 13.72
CA SER A 107 9.46 3.89 13.15
C SER A 107 8.40 4.11 14.23
N VAL A 108 7.38 4.93 13.92
CA VAL A 108 6.35 5.37 14.86
C VAL A 108 5.38 4.23 15.22
N SER A 109 5.23 3.21 14.36
CA SER A 109 4.35 2.07 14.62
C SER A 109 5.08 0.94 15.34
N THR A 110 4.53 0.54 16.50
CA THR A 110 4.97 -0.64 17.27
C THR A 110 4.52 -1.97 16.67
N GLU A 111 3.62 -1.94 15.67
CA GLU A 111 3.10 -3.14 15.02
C GLU A 111 4.05 -3.69 13.94
N PHE A 112 5.02 -2.89 13.49
CA PHE A 112 5.97 -3.32 12.48
C PHE A 112 7.02 -4.25 13.07
N ARG A 113 7.02 -5.51 12.60
CA ARG A 113 7.85 -6.61 13.10
C ARG A 113 8.98 -6.96 12.13
N TYR A 114 8.74 -6.86 10.83
CA TYR A 114 9.67 -7.32 9.80
C TYR A 114 10.39 -6.14 9.14
N ALA A 115 11.70 -6.31 8.90
CA ALA A 115 12.59 -5.33 8.27
C ALA A 115 12.79 -3.98 9.00
N VAL A 116 12.07 -3.69 10.09
CA VAL A 116 12.17 -2.40 10.81
C VAL A 116 13.28 -2.38 11.86
N ASN A 117 13.39 -3.43 12.68
CA ASN A 117 14.41 -3.50 13.74
C ASN A 117 15.77 -4.01 13.23
N SER A 118 15.74 -4.85 12.19
CA SER A 118 16.92 -5.47 11.60
C SER A 118 16.68 -5.75 10.11
N PRO A 119 17.75 -5.82 9.29
CA PRO A 119 17.61 -6.22 7.90
C PRO A 119 16.96 -7.59 7.78
N TYR A 120 16.03 -7.74 6.84
CA TYR A 120 15.30 -8.97 6.61
C TYR A 120 15.61 -9.52 5.22
N LYS A 121 16.11 -10.77 5.16
CA LYS A 121 16.38 -11.48 3.91
C LYS A 121 15.09 -12.09 3.37
N ILE A 122 14.70 -11.71 2.16
CA ILE A 122 13.49 -12.21 1.51
C ILE A 122 13.74 -13.63 0.99
N PRO A 123 12.85 -14.61 1.27
CA PRO A 123 12.91 -15.94 0.67
C PRO A 123 12.90 -15.93 -0.87
N ALA A 124 13.47 -16.96 -1.49
CA ALA A 124 13.66 -17.04 -2.94
C ALA A 124 12.36 -17.11 -3.77
N ASP A 125 11.23 -17.39 -3.13
CA ASP A 125 9.91 -17.53 -3.74
C ASP A 125 8.91 -16.48 -3.25
N SER A 126 9.38 -15.41 -2.61
CA SER A 126 8.52 -14.45 -1.92
C SER A 126 8.88 -13.00 -2.26
N TYR A 127 7.94 -12.08 -2.04
CA TYR A 127 8.10 -10.65 -2.25
C TYR A 127 7.88 -9.87 -0.97
N PHE A 128 8.62 -8.80 -0.74
CA PHE A 128 8.30 -7.85 0.32
C PHE A 128 7.47 -6.71 -0.27
N VAL A 129 6.25 -6.51 0.23
CA VAL A 129 5.30 -5.53 -0.30
C VAL A 129 4.97 -4.46 0.73
N MET A 130 4.79 -3.22 0.27
CA MET A 130 4.38 -2.10 1.12
C MET A 130 3.26 -1.31 0.44
N GLY A 131 2.43 -0.66 1.26
CA GLY A 131 1.47 0.33 0.75
C GLY A 131 2.16 1.66 0.46
N ASP A 132 1.60 2.41 -0.49
CA ASP A 132 2.11 3.76 -0.81
C ASP A 132 1.77 4.75 0.31
N ASN A 133 0.68 4.55 1.06
CA ASN A 133 0.44 5.25 2.33
C ASN A 133 1.17 4.51 3.46
N ARG A 134 2.41 4.92 3.73
CA ARG A 134 3.37 4.13 4.50
C ARG A 134 3.02 4.01 5.96
N ASP A 135 2.44 5.03 6.55
CA ASP A 135 2.13 5.01 7.97
C ASP A 135 0.76 4.37 8.25
N ASN A 136 -0.13 4.35 7.24
CA ASN A 136 -1.49 3.82 7.36
C ASN A 136 -1.69 2.56 6.48
N SER A 137 -0.67 1.72 6.36
CA SER A 137 -0.75 0.47 5.60
C SER A 137 -0.23 -0.69 6.44
N ALA A 138 -1.15 -1.58 6.83
CA ALA A 138 -0.77 -2.94 7.17
C ALA A 138 -0.25 -3.62 5.89
N ASP A 139 1.00 -4.07 5.93
CA ASP A 139 1.73 -4.69 4.82
C ASP A 139 2.84 -5.63 5.32
N SER A 140 3.84 -5.95 4.49
CA SER A 140 4.88 -6.92 4.85
C SER A 140 5.67 -6.53 6.09
N ARG A 141 5.67 -5.26 6.51
CA ARG A 141 6.24 -4.85 7.80
C ARG A 141 5.50 -5.49 9.00
N VAL A 142 4.22 -5.79 8.86
CA VAL A 142 3.39 -6.40 9.90
C VAL A 142 3.37 -7.93 9.79
N TRP A 143 3.08 -8.46 8.60
CA TRP A 143 2.81 -9.89 8.40
C TRP A 143 3.92 -10.66 7.66
N GLY A 144 4.98 -9.99 7.22
CA GLY A 144 6.11 -10.62 6.54
C GLY A 144 5.96 -10.67 5.01
N PRO A 145 6.89 -11.34 4.31
CA PRO A 145 6.88 -11.42 2.86
C PRO A 145 5.68 -12.23 2.34
N VAL A 146 5.30 -11.97 1.09
CA VAL A 146 4.18 -12.61 0.38
C VAL A 146 4.74 -13.69 -0.54
N PRO A 147 4.42 -14.97 -0.29
CA PRO A 147 4.74 -16.06 -1.21
C PRO A 147 4.17 -15.84 -2.62
N ARG A 148 4.94 -16.22 -3.64
CA ARG A 148 4.58 -16.01 -5.05
C ARG A 148 3.27 -16.70 -5.44
N ASP A 149 2.96 -17.85 -4.87
CA ASP A 149 1.73 -18.62 -5.12
C ASP A 149 0.46 -17.92 -4.63
N LEU A 150 0.58 -16.98 -3.69
CA LEU A 150 -0.53 -16.12 -3.26
C LEU A 150 -0.78 -14.93 -4.18
N VAL A 151 0.15 -14.65 -5.11
CA VAL A 151 0.02 -13.55 -6.06
C VAL A 151 -0.94 -13.93 -7.17
N VAL A 152 -2.08 -13.27 -7.21
CA VAL A 152 -3.11 -13.47 -8.23
C VAL A 152 -2.68 -12.82 -9.55
N GLY A 153 -2.08 -11.63 -9.48
CA GLY A 153 -1.58 -10.93 -10.66
C GLY A 153 -1.06 -9.53 -10.38
N ARG A 154 -0.60 -8.84 -11.44
CA ARG A 154 -0.24 -7.43 -11.39
C ARG A 154 -1.49 -6.57 -11.60
N ALA A 155 -1.69 -5.55 -10.78
CA ALA A 155 -2.69 -4.53 -11.07
C ALA A 155 -2.16 -3.66 -12.22
N MET A 156 -2.69 -3.84 -13.42
CA MET A 156 -2.26 -3.07 -14.61
C MET A 156 -3.10 -1.81 -14.83
N PHE A 157 -4.33 -1.80 -14.31
CA PHE A 157 -5.27 -0.69 -14.46
C PHE A 157 -6.00 -0.49 -13.13
N VAL A 158 -6.23 0.77 -12.75
CA VAL A 158 -7.31 1.08 -11.82
C VAL A 158 -8.61 0.93 -12.61
N ILE A 159 -9.25 -0.22 -12.48
CA ILE A 159 -10.51 -0.50 -13.19
C ILE A 159 -11.68 0.20 -12.47
N TRP A 160 -11.60 0.38 -11.14
CA TRP A 160 -12.67 1.00 -10.35
C TRP A 160 -12.13 1.66 -9.07
N SER A 161 -12.71 2.79 -8.68
CA SER A 161 -12.49 3.48 -7.40
C SER A 161 -13.83 4.12 -7.00
N TYR A 162 -14.44 3.61 -5.94
CA TYR A 162 -15.70 4.10 -5.37
C TYR A 162 -15.42 5.16 -4.32
N ASP A 163 -16.24 6.20 -4.26
CA ASP A 163 -16.22 7.17 -3.17
C ASP A 163 -17.23 6.77 -2.09
N GLU A 164 -16.77 6.10 -1.03
CA GLU A 164 -17.63 5.68 0.10
C GLU A 164 -18.20 6.85 0.90
N SER A 165 -17.70 8.06 0.68
CA SER A 165 -18.15 9.28 1.37
C SER A 165 -19.31 9.99 0.70
N ALA A 166 -19.65 9.58 -0.52
CA ALA A 166 -20.67 10.25 -1.28
C ALA A 166 -22.07 9.90 -0.72
N PRO A 167 -22.96 10.90 -0.54
CA PRO A 167 -24.28 10.66 0.03
C PRO A 167 -25.07 9.66 -0.81
N HIS A 168 -25.74 8.71 -0.16
CA HIS A 168 -26.63 7.75 -0.82
C HIS A 168 -27.83 8.46 -1.47
N SER A 169 -28.15 8.07 -2.70
CA SER A 169 -29.32 8.53 -3.43
C SER A 169 -30.61 8.16 -2.67
N GLN A 170 -31.56 9.10 -2.63
CA GLN A 170 -32.88 8.91 -2.01
C GLN A 170 -33.95 8.32 -2.96
N ALA A 171 -33.57 7.85 -4.15
CA ALA A 171 -34.53 7.25 -5.08
C ALA A 171 -35.11 5.92 -4.52
N PRO A 172 -36.14 5.33 -5.15
CA PRO A 172 -36.66 4.01 -4.76
C PRO A 172 -35.74 2.90 -5.29
N LEU A 173 -35.69 1.75 -4.59
CA LEU A 173 -35.08 0.53 -5.15
C LEU A 173 -35.83 0.12 -6.45
N PRO A 174 -35.11 -0.37 -7.49
CA PRO A 174 -33.68 -0.65 -7.54
C PRO A 174 -32.83 0.51 -8.09
N PHE A 175 -33.44 1.67 -8.35
CA PHE A 175 -32.80 2.79 -9.07
C PHE A 175 -31.72 3.51 -8.26
N ASN A 176 -31.74 3.41 -6.92
CA ASN A 176 -30.66 3.88 -6.06
C ASN A 176 -29.31 3.29 -6.42
N PHE A 177 -29.28 2.00 -6.70
CA PHE A 177 -28.04 1.31 -7.01
C PHE A 177 -27.39 1.87 -8.28
N ILE A 178 -28.19 2.17 -9.30
CA ILE A 178 -27.70 2.70 -10.59
C ILE A 178 -27.29 4.18 -10.45
N ALA A 179 -28.03 4.96 -9.68
CA ALA A 179 -27.72 6.36 -9.42
C ALA A 179 -26.44 6.53 -8.59
N ASP A 180 -26.31 5.81 -7.47
CA ASP A 180 -25.10 5.79 -6.63
C ASP A 180 -23.90 5.29 -7.44
N PHE A 181 -24.11 4.30 -8.31
CA PHE A 181 -23.08 3.77 -9.18
C PHE A 181 -22.57 4.80 -10.21
N LEU A 182 -23.44 5.56 -10.86
CA LEU A 182 -23.03 6.56 -11.86
C LEU A 182 -22.40 7.81 -11.22
N HIS A 183 -22.88 8.24 -10.05
CA HIS A 183 -22.40 9.45 -9.39
C HIS A 183 -21.15 9.26 -8.54
N ASN A 184 -21.02 8.12 -7.84
CA ASN A 184 -19.95 7.91 -6.86
C ASN A 184 -18.75 7.17 -7.45
N THR A 185 -18.85 6.73 -8.71
CA THR A 185 -17.71 6.23 -9.47
C THR A 185 -16.80 7.40 -9.84
N ARG A 186 -15.54 7.36 -9.39
CA ARG A 186 -14.53 8.38 -9.73
C ARG A 186 -14.00 8.16 -11.16
N TRP A 187 -14.79 8.55 -12.16
CA TRP A 187 -14.54 8.35 -13.59
C TRP A 187 -13.15 8.81 -14.07
N GLY A 188 -12.57 9.85 -13.46
CA GLY A 188 -11.21 10.32 -13.79
C GLY A 188 -10.08 9.36 -13.44
N ARG A 189 -10.36 8.26 -12.73
CA ARG A 189 -9.39 7.18 -12.43
C ARG A 189 -9.57 5.95 -13.32
N PHE A 190 -10.67 5.87 -14.07
CA PHE A 190 -10.95 4.75 -14.95
C PHE A 190 -9.91 4.68 -16.08
N GLY A 191 -9.27 3.52 -16.25
CA GLY A 191 -8.25 3.34 -17.29
C GLY A 191 -6.90 4.00 -16.99
N THR A 192 -6.67 4.50 -15.78
CA THR A 192 -5.35 5.01 -15.38
C THR A 192 -4.36 3.86 -15.37
N LEU A 193 -3.34 3.96 -16.23
CA LEU A 193 -2.21 3.05 -16.24
C LEU A 193 -1.39 3.25 -14.97
N LEU A 194 -1.23 2.18 -14.20
CA LEU A 194 -0.33 2.16 -13.06
C LEU A 194 1.11 2.05 -13.61
N ARG A 195 1.85 3.17 -13.59
CA ARG A 195 3.30 3.19 -13.85
C ARG A 195 4.08 2.84 -12.59
#